data_AF-A0A7V3D751-F1
#
_entry.id   AF-A0A7V3D751-F1
#
_cell.length_a   1.000
_cell.length_b   1.000
_cell.length_c   1.000
_cell.angle_alpha   90.00
_cell.angle_beta   90.00
_cell.angle_gamma   90.00
#
_symmetry.space_group_name_H-M   'P 1'
#
loop_
_entity.id
_entity.type
_entity.pdbx_description
1 polymer ?
#
loop_
_entity_poly.entity_id
_entity_poly.type
_entity_poly.pdbx_seq_one_letter_code
_entity_poly.pdbx_strand_id
1 'polypeptide(L)'
;MLKNRQSHREQRLYAAWAIGEMGQNAASAAPDLIALFDDPNPALRRRVTIAFSKVNPRDKATVAALAKLISHNNVEVRKQAV
;
A
#
# COMPACT_ATOMS: atom_id res chain seq x y z
N MET A 1 4.46 -12.52 24.12
CA MET A 1 4.98 -11.35 23.36
C MET A 1 4.11 -10.97 22.14
N LEU A 2 2.79 -11.20 22.15
CA LEU A 2 1.93 -11.00 20.96
C LEU A 2 1.31 -9.59 20.81
N LYS A 3 1.26 -8.80 21.89
CA LYS A 3 0.60 -7.47 21.90
C LYS A 3 1.30 -6.42 21.02
N ASN A 4 2.62 -6.51 20.84
CA ASN A 4 3.39 -5.50 20.09
C ASN A 4 3.25 -5.60 18.56
N ARG A 5 3.14 -6.82 18.02
CA ARG A 5 2.95 -7.03 16.57
C ARG A 5 1.55 -6.65 16.10
N GLN A 6 0.53 -6.85 16.93
CA GLN A 6 -0.86 -6.47 16.65
C GLN A 6 -1.00 -4.94 16.62
N SER A 7 -0.46 -4.25 17.64
CA SER A 7 -0.48 -2.78 17.73
C SER A 7 0.23 -2.11 16.53
N HIS A 8 1.37 -2.63 16.09
CA HIS A 8 2.03 -2.14 14.87
C HIS A 8 1.22 -2.40 13.59
N ARG A 9 0.44 -3.49 13.52
CA ARG A 9 -0.41 -3.79 12.35
C ARG A 9 -1.59 -2.82 12.28
N GLU A 10 -2.22 -2.55 13.42
CA GLU A 10 -3.30 -1.56 13.52
C GLU A 10 -2.80 -0.17 13.17
N GLN A 11 -1.63 0.24 13.69
CA GLN A 11 -1.00 1.52 13.34
C GLN A 11 -0.74 1.66 11.84
N ARG A 12 -0.23 0.61 11.16
CA ARG A 12 -0.04 0.63 9.70
C ARG A 12 -1.35 0.70 8.93
N LEU A 13 -2.40 0.03 9.41
CA LEU A 13 -3.74 0.13 8.83
C LEU A 13 -4.31 1.55 8.91
N TYR A 14 -4.17 2.19 10.07
CA TYR A 14 -4.58 3.58 10.27
C TYR A 14 -3.74 4.55 9.43
N ALA A 15 -2.43 4.35 9.35
CA ALA A 15 -1.56 5.17 8.52
C ALA A 15 -1.95 5.08 7.03
N ALA A 16 -2.12 3.87 6.50
CA ALA A 16 -2.56 3.67 5.11
C ALA A 16 -3.93 4.32 4.86
N TRP A 17 -4.86 4.21 5.81
CA TRP A 17 -6.15 4.90 5.72
C TRP A 17 -5.99 6.43 5.67
N ALA A 18 -5.24 7.01 6.62
CA ALA A 18 -5.03 8.45 6.69
C ALA A 18 -4.37 9.00 5.42
N ILE A 19 -3.35 8.32 4.90
CA ILE A 19 -2.72 8.66 3.61
C ILE A 19 -3.74 8.66 2.47
N GLY A 20 -4.63 7.65 2.44
CA GLY A 20 -5.71 7.60 1.46
C GLY A 20 -6.69 8.78 1.58
N GLU A 21 -7.07 9.16 2.80
CA GLU A 21 -7.95 10.32 3.03
C GLU A 21 -7.30 11.67 2.67
N MET A 22 -5.97 11.77 2.73
CA MET A 22 -5.25 12.94 2.25
C MET A 22 -5.28 13.08 0.72
N GLY A 23 -5.54 11.99 -0.01
CA GLY A 23 -5.61 11.98 -1.47
C GLY A 23 -4.29 12.40 -2.14
N GLN A 24 -4.36 13.16 -3.23
CA GLN A 24 -3.17 13.57 -4.00
C GLN A 24 -2.12 14.34 -3.17
N ASN A 25 -2.51 15.00 -2.07
CA ASN A 25 -1.58 15.70 -1.19
C ASN A 25 -0.58 14.75 -0.52
N ALA A 26 -0.88 13.45 -0.45
CA ALA A 26 0.02 12.43 0.06
C ALA A 26 0.76 11.64 -1.04
N ALA A 27 0.89 12.20 -2.25
CA ALA A 27 1.63 11.56 -3.35
C ALA A 27 3.09 11.22 -2.98
N SER A 28 3.72 11.99 -2.09
CA SER A 28 5.06 11.69 -1.59
C SER A 28 5.15 10.38 -0.78
N ALA A 29 4.03 9.87 -0.26
CA ALA A 29 3.96 8.60 0.46
C ALA A 29 3.79 7.38 -0.47
N ALA A 30 3.71 7.59 -1.79
CA ALA A 30 3.49 6.50 -2.74
C ALA A 30 4.57 5.39 -2.72
N PRO A 31 5.88 5.69 -2.56
CA PRO A 31 6.90 4.64 -2.43
C PRO A 31 6.69 3.77 -1.18
N ASP A 32 6.30 4.38 -0.07
CA ASP A 32 6.02 3.66 1.18
C ASP A 32 4.77 2.78 1.05
N LEU A 33 3.73 3.29 0.38
CA LEU A 33 2.54 2.47 0.07
C LEU A 33 2.89 1.28 -0.82
N ILE A 34 3.75 1.44 -1.83
CA ILE A 34 4.19 0.33 -2.70
C ILE A 34 4.81 -0.80 -1.88
N ALA A 35 5.68 -0.48 -0.91
CA ALA A 35 6.34 -1.49 -0.07
C ALA A 35 5.33 -2.32 0.75
N LEU A 36 4.16 -1.76 1.06
CA LEU A 36 3.12 -2.42 1.84
C LEU A 36 2.23 -3.37 1.03
N PHE A 37 2.35 -3.40 -0.30
CA PHE A 37 1.69 -4.43 -1.12
C PHE A 37 2.24 -5.84 -0.81
N ASP A 38 3.44 -5.96 -0.25
CA ASP A 38 4.01 -7.24 0.17
C ASP A 38 3.80 -7.56 1.66
N ASP A 39 3.04 -6.74 2.40
CA ASP A 39 2.80 -7.03 3.82
C ASP A 39 2.03 -8.36 3.97
N PRO A 40 2.43 -9.23 4.90
CA PRO A 40 1.77 -10.52 5.11
C PRO A 40 0.29 -10.38 5.50
N ASN A 41 -0.14 -9.25 6.06
CA ASN A 41 -1.52 -8.97 6.45
C ASN A 41 -2.39 -8.63 5.22
N PRO A 42 -3.34 -9.49 4.81
CA PRO A 42 -4.21 -9.23 3.67
C PRO A 42 -5.10 -8.00 3.86
N ALA A 43 -5.50 -7.68 5.09
CA ALA A 43 -6.30 -6.50 5.38
C ALA A 43 -5.50 -5.22 5.13
N LEU A 44 -4.19 -5.22 5.43
CA LEU A 44 -3.34 -4.08 5.14
C LEU A 44 -3.15 -3.90 3.65
N ARG A 45 -2.88 -4.98 2.91
CA ARG A 45 -2.74 -4.91 1.45
C ARG A 45 -3.95 -4.29 0.77
N ARG A 46 -5.17 -4.74 1.13
CA ARG A 46 -6.42 -4.15 0.62
C ARG A 46 -6.55 -2.67 0.94
N ARG A 47 -6.19 -2.27 2.17
CA ARG A 47 -6.24 -0.86 2.58
C ARG A 47 -5.24 -0.01 1.77
N VAL A 48 -4.04 -0.55 1.54
CA VAL A 48 -3.00 0.08 0.73
C VAL A 48 -3.47 0.27 -0.71
N THR A 49 -4.13 -0.73 -1.32
CA THR A 49 -4.74 -0.59 -2.64
C THR A 49 -5.71 0.59 -2.69
N ILE A 50 -6.64 0.67 -1.73
CA ILE A 50 -7.62 1.78 -1.67
C ILE A 50 -6.93 3.13 -1.49
N ALA A 51 -5.96 3.21 -0.57
CA ALA A 51 -5.21 4.44 -0.31
C ALA A 51 -4.46 4.89 -1.56
N PHE A 52 -3.78 3.96 -2.24
CA PHE A 52 -3.01 4.23 -3.44
C PHE A 52 -3.91 4.71 -4.59
N SER A 53 -5.11 4.14 -4.77
CA SER A 53 -6.08 4.63 -5.75
C SER A 53 -6.58 6.04 -5.45
N LYS A 54 -6.77 6.40 -4.16
CA LYS A 54 -7.16 7.76 -3.76
C LYS A 54 -6.04 8.77 -3.95
N VAL A 55 -4.81 8.38 -3.60
CA VAL A 55 -3.61 9.20 -3.80
C VAL A 55 -3.36 9.42 -5.30
N ASN A 56 -3.59 8.39 -6.11
CA ASN A 56 -3.40 8.39 -7.56
C ASN A 56 -2.06 9.04 -7.99
N PRO A 57 -0.92 8.50 -7.51
CA PRO A 57 0.38 9.04 -7.81
C PRO A 57 0.71 8.86 -9.29
N ARG A 58 1.14 9.94 -9.95
CA ARG A 58 1.39 9.98 -11.41
C ARG A 58 2.87 10.08 -11.78
N ASP A 59 3.76 10.07 -10.80
CA ASP A 59 5.19 10.15 -11.09
C ASP A 59 5.68 8.84 -11.72
N LYS A 60 6.65 8.96 -12.63
CA LYS A 60 7.15 7.84 -13.42
C LYS A 60 7.75 6.72 -12.56
N ALA A 61 8.38 7.06 -11.43
CA ALA A 61 9.04 6.08 -10.58
C ALA A 61 8.02 5.18 -9.90
N THR A 62 6.96 5.78 -9.35
CA THR A 62 5.85 5.07 -8.73
C THR A 62 5.10 4.17 -9.72
N VAL A 63 4.80 4.67 -10.93
CA VAL A 63 4.15 3.86 -11.97
C VAL A 63 5.03 2.67 -12.38
N ALA A 64 6.34 2.88 -12.54
CA ALA A 64 7.27 1.81 -12.87
C ALA A 64 7.37 0.77 -11.74
N ALA A 65 7.32 1.20 -10.48
CA ALA A 65 7.33 0.31 -9.33
C ALA A 65 6.01 -0.50 -9.22
N LEU A 66 4.86 0.12 -9.46
CA LEU A 66 3.57 -0.58 -9.53
C LEU A 66 3.56 -1.62 -10.67
N ALA A 67 4.11 -1.29 -11.84
CA ALA A 67 4.20 -2.22 -12.96
C ALA A 67 5.01 -3.49 -12.62
N LYS A 68 6.03 -3.38 -11.76
CA LYS A 68 6.80 -4.56 -11.29
C LYS A 68 5.94 -5.49 -10.42
N LEU A 69 4.98 -4.95 -9.66
CA LEU A 69 4.08 -5.76 -8.83
C LEU A 69 3.15 -6.66 -9.68
N ILE A 70 2.90 -6.30 -10.94
CA ILE A 70 2.13 -7.15 -11.87
C ILE A 70 2.87 -8.47 -12.15
N SER A 71 4.19 -8.52 -11.99
CA SER A 71 5.00 -9.74 -12.12
C SER A 71 5.32 -10.41 -10.78
N HIS A 72 4.67 -9.99 -9.69
CA HIS A 72 4.96 -10.51 -8.35
C HIS A 72 4.61 -12.00 -8.20
N ASN A 73 5.33 -12.76 -7.37
CA ASN A 73 5.10 -14.21 -7.21
C ASN A 73 3.73 -14.52 -6.55
N ASN A 74 3.26 -13.64 -5.67
CA ASN A 74 1.98 -13.76 -4.99
C ASN A 74 0.83 -13.29 -5.89
N VAL A 75 -0.08 -14.21 -6.21
CA VAL A 75 -1.25 -13.98 -7.07
C VAL A 75 -2.09 -12.80 -6.57
N GLU A 76 -2.26 -12.68 -5.25
CA GLU A 76 -3.07 -11.62 -4.66
C GLU A 76 -2.43 -10.24 -4.84
N VAL A 77 -1.11 -10.15 -4.69
CA VAL A 77 -0.35 -8.91 -4.91
C VAL A 77 -0.44 -8.47 -6.37
N ARG A 78 -0.31 -9.42 -7.31
CA ARG A 78 -0.46 -9.12 -8.75
C ARG A 78 -1.83 -8.53 -9.06
N LYS A 79 -2.90 -9.12 -8.52
CA LYS A 79 -4.28 -8.67 -8.75
C LYS A 79 -4.56 -7.29 -8.17
N GLN A 80 -3.83 -6.88 -7.14
CA GLN A 80 -3.98 -5.58 -6.50
C GLN A 80 -3.18 -4.48 -7.20
N ALA A 81 -2.27 -4.85 -8.11
CA ALA A 81 -1.39 -3.93 -8.84
C ALA A 81 -1.96 -3.46 -10.20
N VAL A 82 -3.17 -3.89 -10.56
CA VAL A 82 -3.90 -3.57 -11.80
C VAL A 82 -5.21 -2.84 -11.46
#